data_AF-A0A498I533-F1
#
_entry.id   AF-A0A498I533-F1
#
_cell.length_a   1.000
_cell.length_b   1.000
_cell.length_c   1.000
_cell.angle_alpha   90.00
_cell.angle_beta   90.00
_cell.angle_gamma   90.00
#
_symmetry.space_group_name_H-M   'P 1'
#
loop_
_entity.id
_entity.type
_entity.pdbx_description
1 polymer ?
#
loop_
_entity_poly.entity_id
_entity_poly.type
_entity_poly.pdbx_seq_one_letter_code
_entity_poly.pdbx_strand_id
1 'polypeptide(L)'
;MFADDSNMHSMELFDELQNVKWFGAVSVGILAHSENTDESSESTIQKKEEGDNMSMPIQGPACNSSNKLIGWHTFNTLPYVGKNANYIDDQAPVLPNKLEWAGFVLNSRLLWSEAEDKPKWVNNLDSIGGADELIVSPLFLLKDLSLVELLGNYGRQVLLWWLRVEARFDSKFPSSILIVQLLLKTV
;
A
#
# COMPACT_ATOMS: atom_id res chain seq x y z
N MET A 1 2.20 8.64 -9.45
CA MET A 1 1.56 7.93 -8.32
C MET A 1 1.34 6.50 -8.76
N PHE A 2 1.54 5.54 -7.87
CA PHE A 2 1.08 4.17 -8.07
C PHE A 2 -0.31 4.08 -7.43
N ALA A 3 -1.33 3.68 -8.18
CA ALA A 3 -2.70 3.67 -7.70
C ALA A 3 -3.38 2.39 -8.17
N ASP A 4 -3.74 1.54 -7.21
CA ASP A 4 -4.56 0.36 -7.47
C ASP A 4 -6.02 0.80 -7.63
N ASP A 5 -6.77 0.04 -8.42
CA ASP A 5 -8.18 0.31 -8.74
C ASP A 5 -9.11 0.19 -7.52
N SER A 6 -8.73 -0.60 -6.51
CA SER A 6 -9.49 -0.79 -5.29
C SER A 6 -9.24 0.24 -4.20
N ASN A 7 -8.14 1.02 -4.29
CA ASN A 7 -7.76 1.97 -3.24
C ASN A 7 -8.68 3.20 -3.22
N MET A 8 -8.96 3.71 -2.02
CA MET A 8 -9.72 4.95 -1.85
C MET A 8 -8.79 6.13 -1.60
N HIS A 9 -9.00 7.21 -2.36
CA HIS A 9 -8.14 8.38 -2.36
C HIS A 9 -8.95 9.61 -1.96
N SER A 10 -8.42 10.44 -1.05
CA SER A 10 -9.02 11.73 -0.75
C SER A 10 -8.70 12.75 -1.85
N MET A 11 -9.52 13.79 -1.99
CA MET A 11 -9.25 14.84 -2.99
C MET A 11 -8.02 15.66 -2.63
N GLU A 12 -7.79 15.91 -1.34
CA GLU A 12 -6.66 16.66 -0.81
C GLU A 12 -5.32 16.00 -1.17
N LEU A 13 -5.29 14.67 -1.33
CA LEU A 13 -4.12 13.96 -1.82
C LEU A 13 -3.63 14.57 -3.12
N PHE A 14 -4.53 14.72 -4.09
CA PHE A 14 -4.20 15.19 -5.44
C PHE A 14 -3.73 16.64 -5.48
N ASP A 15 -4.17 17.47 -4.52
CA ASP A 15 -3.65 18.83 -4.37
C ASP A 15 -2.21 18.83 -3.84
N GLU A 16 -1.90 17.94 -2.90
CA GLU A 16 -0.54 17.78 -2.39
C GLU A 16 0.42 17.21 -3.46
N LEU A 17 -0.04 16.22 -4.25
CA LEU A 17 0.79 15.56 -5.26
C LEU A 17 1.32 16.52 -6.33
N GLN A 18 0.55 17.57 -6.65
CA GLN A 18 0.93 18.55 -7.66
C GLN A 18 2.21 19.33 -7.32
N ASN A 19 2.56 19.40 -6.03
CA ASN A 19 3.69 20.19 -5.56
C ASN A 19 4.98 19.37 -5.34
N VAL A 20 4.93 18.06 -5.50
CA VAL A 20 6.07 17.16 -5.31
C VAL A 20 7.15 17.46 -6.35
N LYS A 21 8.38 17.70 -5.89
CA LYS A 21 9.54 17.96 -6.76
C LYS A 21 10.32 16.70 -7.07
N TRP A 22 10.40 15.78 -6.11
CA TRP A 22 11.17 14.55 -6.21
C TRP A 22 10.29 13.32 -5.93
N PHE A 23 10.30 12.84 -4.68
CA PHE A 23 9.53 11.69 -4.23
C PHE A 23 8.60 12.13 -3.10
N GLY A 24 7.29 12.03 -3.30
CA GLY A 24 6.30 12.21 -2.25
C GLY A 24 6.07 10.91 -1.50
N ALA A 25 6.01 10.98 -0.17
CA ALA A 25 5.60 9.87 0.68
C ALA A 25 4.36 10.26 1.48
N VAL A 26 3.32 9.42 1.42
CA VAL A 26 2.04 9.63 2.10
C VAL A 26 1.72 8.45 3.02
N SER A 27 1.03 8.74 4.11
CA SER A 27 0.54 7.71 5.03
C SER A 27 -0.68 7.00 4.45
N VAL A 28 -0.65 5.68 4.50
CA VAL A 28 -1.64 4.75 3.96
C VAL A 28 -2.33 4.05 5.12
N GLY A 29 -3.65 4.22 5.23
CA GLY A 29 -4.47 3.45 6.15
C GLY A 29 -4.84 2.11 5.53
N ILE A 30 -4.75 1.02 6.29
CA ILE A 30 -5.06 -0.32 5.82
C ILE A 30 -6.43 -0.74 6.35
N LEU A 31 -7.36 -0.99 5.44
CA LEU A 31 -8.69 -1.50 5.76
C LEU A 31 -8.66 -3.04 5.67
N ALA A 32 -8.22 -3.67 6.75
CA ALA A 32 -8.29 -5.12 6.91
C ALA A 32 -9.66 -5.51 7.49
N HIS A 33 -10.46 -6.26 6.74
CA HIS A 33 -11.69 -6.85 7.27
C HIS A 33 -11.33 -7.86 8.36
N SER A 34 -11.73 -7.60 9.61
CA SER A 34 -11.76 -8.64 10.63
C SER A 34 -13.13 -9.32 10.58
N GLU A 35 -13.20 -10.62 10.32
CA GLU A 35 -14.44 -11.41 10.30
C GLU A 35 -15.22 -11.47 11.63
N ASN A 36 -14.80 -10.74 12.67
CA ASN A 36 -15.49 -10.69 13.97
C ASN A 36 -16.29 -9.40 14.18
N THR A 37 -17.08 -9.01 13.19
CA THR A 37 -18.24 -8.16 13.43
C THR A 37 -19.46 -9.00 13.14
N ASP A 38 -19.85 -9.81 14.14
CA ASP A 38 -21.23 -10.28 14.25
C ASP A 38 -22.15 -9.09 14.01
N GLU A 39 -23.21 -9.30 13.24
CA GLU A 39 -24.21 -8.31 12.81
C GLU A 39 -24.96 -7.65 13.98
N SER A 40 -24.28 -6.83 14.77
CA SER A 40 -24.87 -6.03 15.83
C SER A 40 -23.97 -4.83 16.16
N SER A 41 -23.69 -4.00 15.16
CA SER A 41 -23.17 -2.64 15.38
C SER A 41 -24.27 -1.60 15.24
N GLU A 42 -25.42 -1.86 15.86
CA GLU A 42 -26.21 -0.82 16.50
C GLU A 42 -25.99 -0.98 18.01
N SER A 43 -25.53 0.08 18.68
CA SER A 43 -25.21 0.16 20.12
C SER A 43 -23.82 -0.30 20.57
N THR A 44 -22.82 0.59 20.47
CA THR A 44 -21.83 0.73 21.54
C THR A 44 -21.36 2.18 21.65
N ILE A 45 -22.28 3.06 22.07
CA ILE A 45 -21.90 4.21 22.89
C ILE A 45 -21.75 3.63 24.31
N GLN A 46 -20.53 3.73 24.87
CA GLN A 46 -20.10 3.30 26.21
C GLN A 46 -19.68 1.83 26.35
N LYS A 47 -18.35 1.61 26.26
CA LYS A 47 -17.53 0.95 27.29
C LYS A 47 -16.05 1.11 26.93
N LYS A 48 -15.38 2.05 27.59
CA LYS A 48 -13.92 2.01 27.76
C LYS A 48 -13.65 1.09 28.94
N GLU A 49 -12.77 0.10 28.77
CA GLU A 49 -11.69 -0.23 29.70
C GLU A 49 -10.81 -1.38 29.14
N GLU A 50 -9.52 -1.06 29.01
CA GLU A 50 -8.32 -1.91 28.94
C GLU A 50 -8.34 -3.21 28.11
N GLY A 51 -7.91 -3.06 26.86
CA GLY A 51 -7.37 -4.11 26.00
C GLY A 51 -6.99 -3.44 24.68
N ASP A 52 -5.71 -3.48 24.30
CA ASP A 52 -5.10 -2.78 23.16
C ASP A 52 -6.12 -2.23 22.17
N ASN A 53 -6.35 -0.91 22.21
CA ASN A 53 -7.17 -0.25 21.20
C ASN A 53 -6.62 -0.71 19.84
N MET A 54 -7.41 -1.48 19.07
CA MET A 54 -7.06 -1.81 17.69
C MET A 54 -7.11 -0.49 16.91
N SER A 55 -6.05 0.31 17.06
CA SER A 55 -5.82 1.49 16.25
C SER A 55 -5.73 1.00 14.82
N MET A 56 -6.50 1.62 13.94
CA MET A 56 -6.47 1.32 12.52
C MET A 56 -5.01 1.23 12.04
N PRO A 57 -4.60 0.14 11.40
CA PRO A 57 -3.22 -0.02 10.99
C PRO A 57 -2.87 1.01 9.92
N ILE A 58 -1.76 1.72 10.14
CA ILE A 58 -1.26 2.76 9.23
C ILE A 58 0.18 2.42 8.85
N GLN A 59 0.48 2.54 7.56
CA GLN A 59 1.82 2.57 7.01
C GLN A 59 2.18 4.00 6.59
N GLY A 60 3.47 4.33 6.54
CA GLY A 60 3.90 5.62 5.99
C GLY A 60 5.19 6.16 6.59
N PRO A 61 5.56 7.40 6.26
CA PRO A 61 6.75 8.04 6.80
C PRO A 61 6.61 8.36 8.30
N ALA A 62 7.68 8.17 9.06
CA ALA A 62 7.80 8.60 10.45
C ALA A 62 8.59 9.91 10.52
N CYS A 63 8.01 10.94 11.15
CA CYS A 63 8.65 12.26 11.29
C CYS A 63 9.01 12.58 12.75
N ASN A 64 10.12 13.29 12.97
CA ASN A 64 10.45 13.84 14.28
C ASN A 64 9.73 15.19 14.55
N SER A 65 9.97 15.79 15.72
CA SER A 65 9.41 17.11 16.09
C SER A 65 9.88 18.26 15.20
N SER A 66 10.98 18.08 14.46
CA SER A 66 11.47 19.03 13.46
C SER A 66 10.96 18.72 12.05
N ASN A 67 9.93 17.87 11.94
CA ASN A 67 9.28 17.50 10.68
C ASN A 67 10.22 16.85 9.65
N LYS A 68 11.32 16.25 10.10
CA LYS A 68 12.22 15.49 9.24
C LYS A 68 11.88 14.01 9.29
N LEU A 69 12.01 13.35 8.14
CA LEU A 69 11.90 11.90 8.03
C LEU A 69 12.97 11.23 8.90
N ILE A 70 12.55 10.33 9.78
CA ILE A 70 13.43 9.53 10.66
C ILE A 70 13.27 8.02 10.46
N GLY A 71 12.28 7.59 9.68
CA GLY A 71 12.01 6.17 9.44
C GLY A 71 10.66 5.95 8.80
N TRP A 72 10.16 4.72 8.88
CA TRP A 72 8.89 4.29 8.28
C TRP A 72 8.07 3.52 9.29
N HIS A 73 6.78 3.82 9.37
CA HIS A 73 5.78 2.98 10.01
C HIS A 73 5.40 1.87 9.04
N THR A 74 5.60 0.63 9.45
CA THR A 74 5.25 -0.56 8.68
C THR A 74 4.09 -1.31 9.33
N PHE A 75 3.36 -2.07 8.53
CA PHE A 75 2.27 -2.88 9.05
C PHE A 75 2.78 -3.98 9.98
N ASN A 76 2.20 -4.06 11.18
CA ASN A 76 2.48 -5.14 12.10
C ASN A 76 1.51 -6.29 11.83
N THR A 77 2.02 -7.41 11.31
CA THR A 77 1.22 -8.60 11.00
C THR A 77 0.90 -9.45 12.24
N LEU A 78 1.62 -9.27 13.35
CA LEU A 78 1.47 -10.10 14.57
C LEU A 78 0.02 -10.16 15.10
N PRO A 79 -0.77 -9.06 15.16
CA PRO A 79 -2.14 -9.09 15.65
C PRO A 79 -3.12 -9.84 14.74
N TYR A 80 -2.70 -10.16 13.51
CA TYR A 80 -3.50 -10.77 12.47
C TYR A 80 -3.05 -12.19 12.11
N VAL A 81 -2.03 -12.73 12.79
CA VAL A 81 -1.59 -14.11 12.59
C VAL A 81 -2.75 -15.07 12.87
N GLY A 82 -3.10 -15.88 11.86
CA GLY A 82 -4.23 -16.83 11.93
C GLY A 82 -5.60 -16.23 11.57
N LYS A 83 -5.69 -14.91 11.35
CA LYS A 83 -6.87 -14.22 10.81
C LYS A 83 -6.63 -13.91 9.32
N ASN A 84 -6.52 -14.96 8.52
CA ASN A 84 -6.29 -14.81 7.07
C ASN A 84 -7.59 -15.04 6.32
N ALA A 85 -7.91 -14.19 5.35
CA ALA A 85 -8.82 -14.58 4.29
C ALA A 85 -8.15 -15.73 3.51
N ASN A 86 -8.85 -16.84 3.33
CA ASN A 86 -8.33 -17.97 2.59
C ASN A 86 -8.54 -17.71 1.09
N TYR A 87 -7.46 -17.78 0.30
CA TYR A 87 -7.56 -17.76 -1.15
C TYR A 87 -8.28 -19.02 -1.64
N ILE A 88 -9.06 -18.92 -2.72
CA ILE A 88 -9.29 -20.08 -3.58
C ILE A 88 -8.01 -20.22 -4.40
N ASP A 89 -7.05 -21.00 -3.88
CA ASP A 89 -5.86 -21.55 -4.58
C ASP A 89 -4.44 -20.97 -4.34
N ASP A 90 -4.11 -20.19 -3.28
CA ASP A 90 -2.72 -19.76 -3.05
C ASP A 90 -2.33 -19.37 -1.61
N GLN A 91 -1.09 -19.73 -1.22
CA GLN A 91 -0.52 -19.68 0.14
C GLN A 91 0.08 -18.31 0.56
N ALA A 92 -0.35 -17.20 -0.06
CA ALA A 92 0.20 -15.88 0.24
C ALA A 92 -0.67 -15.12 1.27
N PRO A 93 -0.07 -14.44 2.26
CA PRO A 93 -0.81 -13.63 3.21
C PRO A 93 -1.53 -12.46 2.52
N VAL A 94 -2.78 -12.22 2.91
CA VAL A 94 -3.69 -11.20 2.35
C VAL A 94 -3.30 -9.78 2.75
N LEU A 95 -2.53 -9.66 3.83
CA LEU A 95 -2.18 -8.38 4.42
C LEU A 95 -0.84 -7.85 3.87
N PRO A 96 -0.69 -6.52 3.82
CA PRO A 96 0.57 -5.87 3.47
C PRO A 96 1.75 -6.38 4.29
N ASN A 97 2.69 -7.09 3.65
CA ASN A 97 3.93 -7.55 4.29
C ASN A 97 5.08 -6.53 4.20
N LYS A 98 4.93 -5.54 3.32
CA LYS A 98 5.90 -4.46 3.05
C LYS A 98 5.15 -3.14 2.90
N LEU A 99 5.89 -2.04 2.73
CA LEU A 99 5.29 -0.73 2.44
C LEU A 99 4.55 -0.76 1.12
N GLU A 100 3.31 -0.29 1.12
CA GLU A 100 2.46 -0.22 -0.05
C GLU A 100 2.97 0.81 -1.07
N TRP A 101 2.99 0.42 -2.34
CA TRP A 101 3.40 1.29 -3.46
C TRP A 101 2.52 2.54 -3.57
N ALA A 102 1.25 2.41 -3.22
CA ALA A 102 0.29 3.50 -3.20
C ALA A 102 0.70 4.67 -2.29
N GLY A 103 1.54 4.39 -1.27
CA GLY A 103 2.10 5.40 -0.38
C GLY A 103 3.16 6.31 -1.02
N PHE A 104 3.51 6.10 -2.29
CA PHE A 104 4.61 6.80 -2.94
C PHE A 104 4.20 7.46 -4.26
N VAL A 105 4.73 8.68 -4.44
CA VAL A 105 4.50 9.50 -5.62
C VAL A 105 5.84 9.99 -6.16
N LEU A 106 5.95 10.03 -7.48
CA LEU A 106 7.15 10.44 -8.20
C LEU A 106 6.81 11.66 -9.05
N ASN A 107 7.68 12.67 -9.06
CA ASN A 107 7.64 13.71 -10.08
C ASN A 107 8.01 13.12 -11.46
N SER A 108 7.14 13.27 -12.45
CA SER A 108 7.35 12.70 -13.79
C SER A 108 8.59 13.22 -14.50
N ARG A 109 9.13 14.40 -14.14
CA ARG A 109 10.40 14.89 -14.68
C ARG A 109 11.56 13.95 -14.37
N LEU A 110 11.48 13.17 -13.30
CA LEU A 110 12.51 12.16 -12.98
C LEU A 110 12.56 11.05 -14.02
N LEU A 111 11.44 10.76 -14.70
CA LEU A 111 11.37 9.77 -15.77
C LEU A 111 11.92 10.33 -17.10
N TRP A 112 11.58 11.58 -17.41
CA TRP A 112 11.71 12.13 -18.77
C TRP A 112 12.72 13.26 -18.95
N SER A 113 13.21 13.91 -17.88
CA SER A 113 14.15 15.04 -18.01
C SER A 113 15.60 14.58 -18.06
N GLU A 114 16.41 15.21 -18.92
CA GLU A 114 17.88 15.05 -18.96
C GLU A 114 18.57 15.85 -17.84
N ALA A 115 17.97 15.94 -16.66
CA ALA A 115 18.58 16.63 -15.53
C ALA A 115 19.86 15.91 -15.10
N GLU A 116 20.91 16.66 -14.75
CA GLU A 116 22.19 16.11 -14.27
C GLU A 116 21.98 15.22 -13.02
N ASP A 117 20.95 15.53 -12.22
CA ASP A 117 20.58 14.80 -11.00
C ASP A 117 19.64 13.61 -11.25
N LYS A 118 19.40 13.21 -12.51
CA LYS A 118 18.50 12.10 -12.84
C LYS A 118 19.03 10.79 -12.22
N PRO A 119 18.21 10.06 -11.44
CA PRO A 119 18.61 8.76 -10.93
C PRO A 119 18.85 7.77 -12.09
N LYS A 120 20.07 7.20 -12.17
CA LYS A 120 20.48 6.30 -13.26
C LYS A 120 19.55 5.10 -13.47
N TRP A 121 18.85 4.70 -12.41
CA TRP A 121 17.95 3.56 -12.39
C TRP A 121 16.75 3.73 -13.33
N VAL A 122 16.30 4.96 -13.56
CA VAL A 122 15.12 5.28 -14.39
C VAL A 122 15.26 4.76 -15.82
N ASN A 123 16.48 4.72 -16.35
CA ASN A 123 16.72 4.28 -17.73
C ASN A 123 16.79 2.75 -17.87
N ASN A 124 16.86 2.00 -16.77
CA ASN A 124 16.92 0.56 -16.77
C ASN A 124 16.28 0.01 -15.50
N LEU A 125 14.96 -0.20 -15.53
CA LEU A 125 14.22 -0.79 -14.41
C LEU A 125 14.65 -2.24 -14.13
N ASP A 126 15.20 -2.95 -15.12
CA ASP A 126 15.72 -4.32 -14.91
C ASP A 126 17.06 -4.31 -14.17
N SER A 127 17.72 -3.14 -14.05
CA SER A 127 18.89 -2.97 -13.17
C SER A 127 18.52 -2.70 -11.71
N ILE A 128 17.23 -2.54 -11.42
CA ILE A 128 16.64 -2.25 -10.11
C ILE A 128 16.21 -3.59 -9.51
N GLY A 129 17.16 -4.28 -8.91
CA GLY A 129 16.98 -5.62 -8.36
C GLY A 129 17.97 -6.56 -9.04
N GLY A 130 18.53 -7.51 -8.29
CA GLY A 130 19.20 -8.63 -8.93
C GLY A 130 18.22 -9.36 -9.86
N ALA A 131 18.72 -10.09 -10.86
CA ALA A 131 17.88 -10.83 -11.81
C ALA A 131 16.82 -11.76 -11.16
N ASP A 132 16.98 -12.07 -9.87
CA ASP A 132 16.08 -12.91 -9.06
C ASP A 132 15.41 -12.17 -7.87
N GLU A 133 15.63 -10.87 -7.67
CA GLU A 133 15.01 -10.12 -6.57
C GLU A 133 13.70 -9.45 -7.00
N LEU A 134 12.58 -9.98 -6.53
CA LEU A 134 11.29 -9.33 -6.68
C LEU A 134 11.32 -7.95 -6.00
N ILE A 135 11.03 -6.89 -6.75
CA ILE A 135 10.90 -5.53 -6.19
C ILE A 135 9.59 -5.45 -5.42
N VAL A 136 9.61 -5.82 -4.13
CA VAL A 136 8.39 -5.90 -3.30
C VAL A 136 8.05 -4.55 -2.65
N SER A 137 8.96 -3.56 -2.67
CA SER A 137 8.75 -2.29 -1.95
C SER A 137 9.22 -1.06 -2.72
N PRO A 138 8.47 0.06 -2.63
CA PRO A 138 8.82 1.35 -3.22
C PRO A 138 10.10 1.97 -2.67
N LEU A 139 10.53 1.56 -1.46
CA LEU A 139 11.79 2.04 -0.87
C LEU A 139 13.01 1.74 -1.75
N PHE A 140 12.91 0.73 -2.62
CA PHE A 140 13.96 0.41 -3.57
C PHE A 140 14.30 1.61 -4.48
N LEU A 141 13.32 2.46 -4.81
CA LEU A 141 13.53 3.64 -5.65
C LEU A 141 14.23 4.79 -4.92
N LEU A 142 14.28 4.74 -3.58
CA LEU A 142 14.74 5.82 -2.70
C LEU A 142 16.18 5.60 -2.24
N LYS A 143 17.14 5.81 -3.15
CA LYS A 143 18.58 5.72 -2.83
C LYS A 143 19.06 6.84 -1.90
N ASP A 144 18.41 8.00 -1.95
CA ASP A 144 18.67 9.13 -1.05
C ASP A 144 17.36 9.57 -0.40
N LEU A 145 17.29 9.42 0.93
CA LEU A 145 16.13 9.80 1.73
C LEU A 145 15.95 11.32 1.83
N SER A 146 16.97 12.11 1.51
CA SER A 146 16.88 13.58 1.50
C SER A 146 15.93 14.12 0.41
N LEU A 147 15.67 13.30 -0.61
CA LEU A 147 14.77 13.61 -1.73
C LEU A 147 13.30 13.24 -1.43
N VAL A 148 13.01 12.71 -0.22
CA VAL A 148 11.67 12.35 0.18
C VAL A 148 10.96 13.54 0.81
N GLU A 149 9.86 13.93 0.18
CA GLU A 149 8.93 14.96 0.62
C GLU A 149 7.78 14.31 1.39
N LEU A 150 7.57 14.73 2.63
CA LEU A 150 6.52 14.19 3.50
C LEU A 150 5.18 14.88 3.22
N LEU A 151 4.22 14.14 2.69
CA LEU A 151 2.87 14.59 2.41
C LEU A 151 1.91 14.30 3.57
N GLY A 152 0.71 14.88 3.57
CA GLY A 152 -0.31 14.70 4.59
C GLY A 152 0.13 15.25 5.94
N ASN A 153 0.52 16.52 5.99
CA ASN A 153 1.04 17.19 7.20
C ASN A 153 2.18 16.38 7.85
N TYR A 154 3.27 16.17 7.09
CA TYR A 154 4.44 15.42 7.52
C TYR A 154 4.16 13.95 7.89
N GLY A 155 3.24 13.29 7.17
CA GLY A 155 2.84 11.90 7.41
C GLY A 155 1.84 11.70 8.54
N ARG A 156 1.30 12.78 9.13
CA ARG A 156 0.36 12.70 10.25
C ARG A 156 -1.09 12.49 9.80
N GLN A 157 -1.39 12.77 8.54
CA GLN A 157 -2.70 12.62 7.95
C GLN A 157 -2.72 11.45 6.98
N VAL A 158 -3.75 10.61 7.09
CA VAL A 158 -4.02 9.54 6.12
C VAL A 158 -4.89 10.12 5.01
N LEU A 159 -4.35 10.14 3.80
CA LEU A 159 -5.04 10.64 2.58
C LEU A 159 -5.35 9.51 1.59
N LEU A 160 -4.88 8.30 1.87
CA LEU A 160 -5.05 7.12 1.05
C LEU A 160 -5.42 5.93 1.93
N TRP A 161 -6.43 5.17 1.50
CA TRP A 161 -6.86 3.95 2.14
C TRP A 161 -6.64 2.77 1.20
N TRP A 162 -5.78 1.86 1.63
CA TRP A 162 -5.59 0.59 0.98
C TRP A 162 -6.75 -0.32 1.34
N LEU A 163 -7.51 -0.71 0.32
CA LEU A 163 -8.68 -1.57 0.45
C LEU A 163 -8.46 -2.76 -0.48
N ARG A 164 -8.51 -3.97 0.09
CA ARG A 164 -8.57 -5.19 -0.70
C ARG A 164 -10.01 -5.64 -0.82
N VAL A 165 -10.53 -5.60 -2.04
CA VAL A 165 -11.85 -6.15 -2.37
C VAL A 165 -11.62 -7.48 -3.09
N GLU A 166 -11.75 -8.58 -2.36
CA GLU A 166 -11.65 -9.91 -2.96
C GLU A 166 -13.01 -10.35 -3.53
N ALA A 167 -12.96 -11.20 -4.56
CA ALA A 167 -14.13 -11.94 -4.99
C ALA A 167 -14.59 -12.81 -3.81
N ARG A 168 -15.89 -12.82 -3.53
CA ARG A 168 -16.45 -13.70 -2.50
C ARG A 168 -16.05 -15.16 -2.79
N PHE A 169 -15.84 -15.94 -1.75
CA PHE A 169 -15.52 -17.36 -1.90
C PHE A 169 -16.62 -18.15 -2.66
N ASP A 170 -17.85 -17.62 -2.70
CA ASP A 170 -18.99 -18.18 -3.45
C ASP A 170 -19.16 -17.60 -4.85
N SER A 171 -18.23 -16.73 -5.29
CA SER A 171 -18.21 -16.17 -6.63
C SER A 171 -18.01 -17.29 -7.66
N LYS A 172 -18.99 -17.45 -8.55
CA LYS A 172 -18.94 -18.41 -9.66
C LYS A 172 -18.73 -17.67 -10.96
N PHE A 173 -17.85 -18.19 -11.81
CA PHE A 173 -17.76 -17.70 -13.18
C PHE A 173 -19.14 -17.80 -13.86
N PRO A 174 -19.52 -16.79 -14.68
CA PRO A 174 -20.74 -16.86 -15.48
C PRO A 174 -20.76 -18.15 -16.31
N SER A 175 -21.86 -18.90 -16.22
CA SER A 175 -22.00 -20.22 -16.86
C SER A 175 -21.89 -20.20 -18.39
N SER A 176 -21.97 -19.03 -19.02
CA SER A 176 -21.81 -18.83 -20.46
C SER A 176 -20.35 -18.61 -20.91
N ILE A 177 -19.41 -18.39 -19.97
CA ILE A 177 -17.98 -18.31 -20.28
C ILE A 177 -17.41 -19.73 -20.22
N LEU A 178 -17.37 -20.38 -21.39
CA LEU A 178 -16.59 -21.60 -21.59
C LEU A 178 -15.10 -21.24 -21.54
N ILE A 179 -14.47 -21.39 -20.37
CA ILE A 179 -13.02 -21.50 -20.31
C ILE A 179 -12.68 -22.80 -21.03
N VAL A 180 -12.25 -22.69 -22.28
CA VAL A 180 -11.72 -23.85 -23.00
C VAL A 180 -10.54 -24.34 -22.18
N GLN A 181 -10.69 -25.52 -21.62
CA GLN A 181 -9.71 -26.28 -20.85
C GLN A 181 -8.55 -26.74 -21.76
N LEU A 182 -7.94 -25.80 -22.48
CA LEU A 182 -6.81 -25.98 -23.40
C LEU A 182 -5.54 -25.26 -22.93
N LEU A 183 -5.63 -24.34 -21.97
CA LEU A 183 -4.44 -23.62 -21.47
C LEU A 183 -3.73 -24.27 -20.26
N LEU A 184 -4.29 -25.34 -19.69
CA LEU A 184 -3.63 -26.11 -18.60
C LEU A 184 -2.97 -27.41 -19.07
N LYS A 185 -2.83 -27.60 -20.39
CA LYS A 185 -2.04 -28.71 -20.95
C LYS A 185 -1.04 -28.19 -21.98
N THR A 186 -0.08 -27.38 -21.57
CA THR A 186 1.22 -27.40 -22.23
C THR A 186 2.31 -27.00 -21.24
N VAL A 187 3.17 -27.99 -20.98
CA VAL A 187 4.55 -28.01 -20.47
C VAL A 187 5.23 -26.67 -20.28
#